data_AF-A0A0Q8LXM8-F1
#
_entry.id   AF-A0A0Q8LXM8-F1
#
_cell.length_a   1.000
_cell.length_b   1.000
_cell.length_c   1.000
_cell.angle_alpha   90.00
_cell.angle_beta   90.00
_cell.angle_gamma   90.00
#
_symmetry.space_group_name_H-M   'P 1'
#
loop_
_entity.id
_entity.type
_entity.pdbx_description
1 polymer ?
#
loop_
_entity_poly.entity_id
_entity_poly.type
_entity_poly.pdbx_seq_one_letter_code
_entity_poly.pdbx_strand_id
1 'polypeptide(L)'
;MGAVVMADDEELRLRKLAERRADAKLGFRSHLLVYGIVNAGLVAINLATSPGYLWFVWPMAGWGIGLLAHGFSVYAHAGDQRERMVEKELTRLRRNPPPKH
;
A
#
# COMPACT_ATOMS: atom_id res chain seq x y z
N MET A 1 12.64 3.54 36.75
CA MET A 1 12.60 4.62 35.73
C MET A 1 12.90 4.12 34.31
N GLY A 2 13.82 3.16 34.09
CA GLY A 2 14.13 2.67 32.73
C GLY A 2 13.05 1.83 32.03
N ALA A 3 12.28 1.01 32.76
CA ALA A 3 11.27 0.13 32.14
C ALA A 3 10.03 0.85 31.58
N VAL A 4 9.65 1.98 32.18
CA VAL A 4 8.49 2.79 31.74
C VAL A 4 8.81 3.55 30.45
N VAL A 5 9.98 4.22 30.41
CA VAL A 5 10.45 4.94 29.21
C VAL A 5 10.58 4.02 28.01
N MET A 6 11.09 2.79 28.22
CA MET A 6 11.22 1.78 27.15
C MET A 6 9.85 1.32 26.61
N ALA A 7 8.82 1.24 27.46
CA ALA A 7 7.47 0.89 27.04
C ALA A 7 6.81 2.01 26.23
N ASP A 8 7.01 3.27 26.63
CA ASP A 8 6.55 4.44 25.89
C ASP A 8 7.22 4.55 24.50
N ASP A 9 8.53 4.27 24.42
CA ASP A 9 9.29 4.23 23.16
C ASP A 9 8.83 3.09 22.24
N GLU A 10 8.51 1.92 22.80
CA GLU A 10 8.01 0.76 22.06
C GLU A 10 6.59 1.03 21.51
N GLU A 11 5.72 1.63 22.33
CA GLU A 11 4.36 2.01 21.90
C GLU A 11 4.39 3.10 20.81
N LEU A 12 5.27 4.10 20.94
CA LEU A 12 5.45 5.14 19.92
C LEU A 12 5.96 4.57 18.59
N ARG A 13 6.89 3.59 18.65
CA ARG A 13 7.37 2.88 17.46
C ARG A 13 6.27 2.05 16.80
N LEU A 14 5.45 1.36 17.58
CA LEU A 14 4.31 0.59 17.09
C LEU A 14 3.27 1.48 16.41
N ARG A 15 2.93 2.62 17.02
CA ARG A 15 2.01 3.62 16.43
C ARG A 15 2.54 4.17 15.11
N LYS A 16 3.81 4.59 15.04
CA LYS A 16 4.45 5.05 13.79
C LYS A 16 4.46 3.98 12.70
N LEU A 17 4.64 2.71 13.07
CA LEU A 17 4.56 1.59 12.12
C LEU A 17 3.15 1.38 11.58
N ALA A 18 2.14 1.51 12.44
CA ALA A 18 0.73 1.43 12.06
C ALA A 18 0.33 2.59 11.12
N GLU A 19 0.73 3.81 11.45
CA GLU A 19 0.49 5.01 10.64
C GLU A 19 1.14 4.89 9.26
N ARG A 20 2.43 4.54 9.18
CA ARG A 20 3.12 4.34 7.89
C ARG A 20 2.44 3.29 7.01
N ARG A 21 1.88 2.24 7.62
CA ARG A 21 1.13 1.20 6.90
C ARG A 21 -0.24 1.68 6.43
N ALA A 22 -0.90 2.54 7.19
CA ALA A 22 -2.16 3.14 6.80
C ALA A 22 -1.95 4.16 5.66
N ASP A 23 -0.96 5.05 5.79
CA ASP A 23 -0.65 6.09 4.81
C ASP A 23 -0.25 5.52 3.46
N ALA A 24 0.54 4.43 3.43
CA ALA A 24 0.91 3.75 2.19
C ALA A 24 -0.32 3.23 1.42
N LYS A 25 -1.34 2.73 2.13
CA LYS A 25 -2.59 2.26 1.52
C LYS A 25 -3.49 3.40 1.07
N LEU A 26 -3.53 4.49 1.84
CA LEU A 26 -4.33 5.68 1.53
C LEU A 26 -3.77 6.45 0.33
N GLY A 27 -2.45 6.60 0.24
CA GLY A 27 -1.79 7.24 -0.89
C GLY A 27 -2.08 6.55 -2.22
N PHE A 28 -2.07 5.21 -2.24
CA PHE A 28 -2.40 4.43 -3.44
C PHE A 28 -3.88 4.56 -3.84
N ARG A 29 -4.81 4.54 -2.86
CA ARG A 29 -6.24 4.74 -3.12
C ARG A 29 -6.52 6.10 -3.76
N SER A 30 -5.86 7.16 -3.28
CA SER A 30 -5.98 8.50 -3.87
C SER A 30 -5.56 8.50 -5.34
N HIS A 31 -4.42 7.88 -5.66
CA HIS A 31 -3.94 7.77 -7.05
C HIS A 31 -4.90 6.99 -7.95
N LEU A 32 -5.48 5.89 -7.45
CA LEU A 32 -6.47 5.10 -8.18
C LEU A 32 -7.75 5.92 -8.46
N LEU A 33 -8.17 6.73 -7.50
CA LEU A 33 -9.37 7.56 -7.60
C LEU A 33 -9.18 8.69 -8.63
N VAL A 34 -8.04 9.38 -8.57
CA VAL A 34 -7.65 10.39 -9.58
C VAL A 34 -7.56 9.74 -10.96
N TYR A 35 -6.94 8.56 -11.09
CA TYR A 35 -6.87 7.83 -12.34
C TYR A 35 -8.26 7.51 -12.92
N GLY A 36 -9.19 7.06 -12.08
CA GLY A 36 -10.57 6.79 -12.49
C GLY A 36 -11.28 8.04 -13.01
N ILE A 37 -11.18 9.16 -12.28
CA ILE A 37 -11.81 10.43 -12.67
C ILE A 37 -11.24 10.96 -13.99
N VAL A 38 -9.91 10.98 -14.12
CA VAL A 38 -9.24 11.48 -15.33
C VAL A 38 -9.59 10.62 -16.55
N ASN A 39 -9.58 9.29 -16.42
CA ASN A 39 -9.93 8.40 -17.52
C ASN A 39 -11.41 8.52 -17.90
N ALA A 40 -12.32 8.65 -16.93
CA ALA A 40 -13.73 8.91 -17.22
C ALA A 40 -13.92 10.22 -18.02
N GLY A 41 -13.20 11.28 -17.62
CA GLY A 41 -13.19 12.55 -18.37
C GLY A 41 -12.62 12.41 -19.78
N LEU A 42 -11.51 11.68 -19.94
CA LEU A 42 -10.90 11.42 -21.25
C LEU A 42 -11.82 10.63 -22.18
N VAL A 43 -12.51 9.61 -21.67
CA VAL A 43 -13.51 8.85 -22.43
C VAL A 43 -14.65 9.76 -22.87
N ALA A 44 -15.15 10.62 -21.97
CA ALA A 44 -16.22 11.58 -22.31
C ALA A 44 -15.78 12.56 -23.41
N ILE A 45 -14.56 13.11 -23.33
CA ILE A 45 -14.00 14.00 -24.35
C ILE A 45 -13.80 13.25 -25.66
N ASN A 46 -13.31 12.01 -25.62
CA ASN A 46 -13.10 11.21 -26.82
C ASN A 46 -14.42 10.95 -27.56
N LEU A 47 -15.47 10.54 -26.84
CA LEU A 47 -16.80 10.34 -27.40
C LEU A 47 -17.41 11.63 -27.94
N ALA A 48 -17.14 12.78 -27.30
CA ALA A 48 -17.64 14.08 -27.74
C ALA A 48 -16.91 14.65 -28.95
N THR A 49 -15.60 14.40 -29.09
CA THR A 49 -14.76 15.06 -30.11
C THR A 49 -14.48 14.17 -31.32
N SER A 50 -14.15 12.90 -31.09
CA SER A 50 -13.69 11.97 -32.14
C SER A 50 -14.04 10.52 -31.78
N PRO A 51 -15.30 10.07 -31.93
CA PRO A 51 -15.69 8.70 -31.61
C PRO A 51 -15.01 7.65 -32.51
N GLY A 52 -14.51 8.05 -33.70
CA GLY A 52 -13.79 7.16 -34.63
C GLY A 52 -12.32 6.92 -34.30
N TYR A 53 -11.73 7.68 -33.38
CA TYR A 53 -10.31 7.54 -33.00
C TYR A 53 -10.15 7.58 -31.49
N LEU A 54 -9.89 6.42 -30.88
CA LEU A 54 -9.83 6.22 -29.42
C LEU A 54 -8.49 6.70 -28.84
N TRP A 55 -8.22 8.00 -28.92
CA TRP A 55 -6.95 8.58 -28.46
C TRP A 55 -6.76 8.45 -26.94
N PHE A 56 -7.84 8.30 -26.16
CA PHE A 56 -7.78 8.11 -24.71
C PHE A 56 -6.98 6.86 -24.28
N VAL A 57 -6.82 5.87 -25.16
CA VAL A 57 -6.05 4.64 -24.90
C VAL A 57 -4.58 4.93 -24.61
N TRP A 58 -3.99 5.96 -25.25
CA TRP A 58 -2.59 6.32 -25.06
C TRP A 58 -2.26 6.83 -23.65
N PRO A 59 -2.95 7.87 -23.12
CA PRO A 59 -2.77 8.27 -21.72
C PRO A 59 -3.18 7.17 -20.74
N MET A 60 -4.23 6.40 -21.04
CA MET A 60 -4.67 5.29 -20.20
C MET A 60 -3.61 4.19 -20.08
N ALA A 61 -2.93 3.84 -21.18
CA ALA A 61 -1.86 2.85 -21.20
C ALA A 61 -0.56 3.38 -20.57
N GLY A 62 -0.14 4.60 -20.92
CA GLY A 62 1.09 5.19 -20.40
C GLY A 62 1.06 5.36 -18.88
N TRP A 63 -0.05 5.87 -18.35
CA TRP A 63 -0.18 6.12 -16.91
C TRP A 63 -0.70 4.90 -16.15
N GLY A 64 -1.51 4.04 -16.80
CA GLY A 64 -2.03 2.80 -16.22
C GLY A 64 -0.91 1.81 -15.86
N ILE A 65 0.11 1.69 -16.70
CA ILE A 65 1.26 0.79 -16.42
C ILE A 65 2.03 1.27 -15.18
N GLY A 66 2.30 2.58 -15.07
CA GLY A 66 2.96 3.15 -13.88
C GLY A 66 2.16 2.95 -12.60
N LEU A 67 0.83 3.13 -12.67
CA LEU A 67 -0.07 2.90 -11.55
C LEU A 67 -0.13 1.43 -11.13
N LEU A 68 -0.18 0.50 -12.10
CA LEU A 68 -0.14 -0.94 -11.85
C LEU A 68 1.18 -1.37 -11.23
N ALA A 69 2.31 -0.86 -11.72
CA ALA A 69 3.63 -1.13 -11.13
C ALA A 69 3.72 -0.60 -9.69
N HIS A 70 3.21 0.60 -9.43
CA HIS A 70 3.19 1.17 -8.09
C HIS A 70 2.26 0.40 -7.15
N GLY A 71 1.05 0.04 -7.62
CA GLY A 71 0.10 -0.75 -6.86
C GLY A 71 0.62 -2.14 -6.53
N PHE A 72 1.25 -2.81 -7.50
CA PHE A 72 1.90 -4.09 -7.29
C PHE A 72 3.03 -3.98 -6.26
N SER A 73 3.87 -2.93 -6.33
CA SER A 73 4.91 -2.70 -5.34
C SER A 73 4.36 -2.51 -3.92
N VAL A 74 3.31 -1.69 -3.75
CA VAL A 74 2.68 -1.46 -2.44
C VAL A 74 2.04 -2.75 -1.90
N TYR A 75 1.37 -3.53 -2.74
CA TYR A 75 0.71 -4.77 -2.32
C TYR A 75 1.70 -5.91 -2.06
N ALA A 76 2.74 -6.05 -2.88
CA ALA A 76 3.81 -7.03 -2.70
C ALA A 76 4.64 -6.75 -1.43
N HIS A 77 5.00 -5.48 -1.18
CA HIS A 77 5.70 -5.11 0.05
C HIS A 77 4.84 -5.29 1.30
N ALA A 78 3.52 -5.08 1.20
CA ALA A 78 2.61 -5.32 2.33
C ALA A 78 2.52 -6.81 2.71
N GLY A 79 2.58 -7.72 1.72
CA GLY A 79 2.60 -9.18 1.93
C GLY A 79 3.91 -9.67 2.54
N ASP A 80 5.04 -9.31 1.93
CA ASP A 80 6.39 -9.71 2.37
C ASP A 80 6.70 -9.26 3.80
N GLN A 81 6.30 -8.04 4.18
CA GLN A 81 6.49 -7.54 5.54
C GLN A 81 5.67 -8.30 6.60
N ARG A 82 4.51 -8.83 6.23
CA ARG A 82 3.66 -9.62 7.15
C ARG A 82 4.28 -10.99 7.38
N GLU A 83 4.71 -11.67 6.33
CA GLU A 83 5.39 -12.97 6.44
C GLU A 83 6.67 -12.88 7.25
N ARG A 84 7.53 -11.88 6.97
CA ARG A 84 8.76 -11.67 7.75
C ARG A 84 8.51 -11.43 9.24
N MET A 85 7.42 -10.74 9.59
CA MET A 85 7.07 -10.55 11.00
C MET A 85 6.54 -11.82 11.65
N VAL A 86 5.69 -12.58 10.94
CA VAL A 86 5.19 -13.87 11.41
C VAL A 86 6.34 -14.85 11.61
N GLU A 87 7.32 -14.88 10.72
CA GLU A 87 8.49 -15.75 10.81
C GLU A 87 9.42 -15.36 11.96
N LYS A 88 9.60 -14.05 12.22
CA LYS A 88 10.32 -13.57 13.41
C LYS A 88 9.61 -13.98 14.70
N GLU A 89 8.28 -13.87 14.76
CA GLU A 89 7.48 -14.27 15.92
C GLU A 89 7.59 -15.79 16.16
N LEU A 90 7.46 -16.60 15.11
CA LEU A 90 7.65 -18.05 15.14
C LEU A 90 9.06 -18.44 15.61
N THR A 91 10.08 -17.76 15.11
CA THR A 91 11.48 -17.99 15.53
C THR A 91 11.67 -17.64 16.99
N ARG A 92 11.04 -16.57 17.48
CA ARG A 92 11.07 -16.17 18.89
C ARG A 92 10.42 -17.22 19.79
N LEU A 93 9.24 -17.73 19.41
CA LEU A 93 8.52 -18.78 20.15
C LEU A 93 9.25 -20.13 20.11
N ARG A 94 9.91 -20.48 19.00
CA ARG A 94 10.78 -21.66 18.93
C ARG A 94 11.99 -21.55 19.86
N ARG A 95 12.57 -20.36 19.97
CA ARG A 95 13.75 -20.12 20.83
C ARG A 95 13.39 -20.02 22.31
N ASN A 96 12.23 -19.47 22.65
CA ASN A 96 11.76 -19.37 24.03
C ASN A 96 10.28 -19.78 24.12
N PRO A 97 9.99 -21.08 24.19
CA PRO A 97 8.61 -21.57 24.25
C PRO A 97 7.95 -21.09 25.55
N PRO A 98 6.69 -20.64 25.50
CA PRO A 98 5.97 -20.23 26.70
C PRO A 98 5.89 -21.41 27.68
N PRO A 99 5.98 -21.16 29.00
CA PRO A 99 5.84 -22.21 30.00
C PRO A 99 4.46 -22.86 29.81
N LYS A 100 4.45 -24.18 29.61
CA LYS A 100 3.22 -24.97 29.63
C LYS A 100 2.70 -24.93 31.07
N HIS A 101 1.64 -24.16 31.29
CA HIS A 101 0.82 -24.28 32.49
C HIS A 101 0.11 -25.64 32.49
#